data_AF-A0A8I1I9K2-F1
#
_entry.id   AF-A0A8I1I9K2-F1
#
_cell.length_a   1.000
_cell.length_b   1.000
_cell.length_c   1.000
_cell.angle_alpha   90.00
_cell.angle_beta   90.00
_cell.angle_gamma   90.00
#
_symmetry.space_group_name_H-M   'P 1'
#
loop_
_entity.id
_entity.type
_entity.pdbx_description
1 polymer ?
#
loop_
_entity_poly.entity_id
_entity_poly.type
_entity_poly.pdbx_seq_one_letter_code
_entity_poly.pdbx_strand_id
1 'polypeptide(L)'
;MAKYKVELIKEDCTACETCTEDCPDHFEMGDDGLSHIKDSTNSGGNDVLEVDDIGCIQDAAENCPVNCIHLYEGDVEPQII
;
A
#
# COMPACT_ATOMS: atom_id res chain seq x y z
N MET A 1 -15.33 1.91 10.58
CA MET A 1 -14.76 3.25 10.69
C MET A 1 -13.31 2.97 10.39
N ALA A 2 -12.78 3.39 9.24
CA ALA A 2 -11.45 2.93 8.85
C ALA A 2 -10.45 3.21 9.97
N LYS A 3 -9.84 2.14 10.47
CA LYS A 3 -8.87 2.19 11.58
C LYS A 3 -7.48 2.46 11.04
N TYR A 4 -7.25 2.04 9.81
CA TYR A 4 -5.98 2.10 9.13
C TYR A 4 -6.12 2.87 7.82
N LYS A 5 -5.13 3.70 7.54
CA LYS A 5 -4.92 4.29 6.23
C LYS A 5 -3.64 3.69 5.66
N VAL A 6 -3.72 3.24 4.42
CA VAL A 6 -2.64 2.70 3.61
C VAL A 6 -2.32 3.72 2.53
N GLU A 7 -1.05 4.06 2.35
CA GLU A 7 -0.60 4.98 1.32
C GLU A 7 0.56 4.33 0.55
N LEU A 8 0.37 4.09 -0.74
CA LEU A 8 1.40 3.59 -1.65
C LEU A 8 1.99 4.76 -2.43
N ILE A 9 3.28 4.97 -2.22
CA ILE A 9 4.09 6.00 -2.84
C ILE A 9 4.59 5.46 -4.18
N LYS A 10 3.95 5.88 -5.27
CA LYS A 10 4.28 5.39 -6.61
C LYS A 10 5.66 5.83 -7.07
N GLU A 11 6.12 6.99 -6.63
CA GLU A 11 7.45 7.51 -6.97
C GLU A 11 8.61 6.64 -6.45
N ASP A 12 8.43 5.97 -5.31
CA ASP A 12 9.41 5.03 -4.74
C ASP A 12 9.21 3.59 -5.22
N CYS A 13 8.07 3.29 -5.84
CA CYS A 13 7.78 1.95 -6.33
C CYS A 13 8.75 1.57 -7.47
N THR A 14 9.44 0.45 -7.29
CA THR A 14 10.42 -0.08 -8.27
C THR A 14 9.87 -1.21 -9.12
N ALA A 15 8.54 -1.42 -9.13
CA ALA A 15 7.89 -2.47 -9.91
C ALA A 15 8.39 -3.89 -9.58
N CYS A 16 8.69 -4.16 -8.30
CA CYS A 16 9.22 -5.47 -7.87
C CYS A 16 8.15 -6.58 -7.79
N GLU A 17 6.88 -6.25 -7.97
CA GLU A 17 5.73 -7.17 -7.97
C GLU A 17 5.51 -7.95 -6.65
N THR A 18 6.32 -7.73 -5.61
CA THR A 18 6.22 -8.45 -4.34
C THR A 18 4.87 -8.24 -3.63
N CYS A 19 4.39 -7.00 -3.58
CA CYS A 19 3.10 -6.68 -2.97
C CYS A 19 1.89 -7.34 -3.66
N THR A 20 1.95 -7.58 -4.98
CA THR A 20 0.88 -8.29 -5.71
C THR A 20 0.98 -9.80 -5.53
N GLU A 21 2.17 -10.33 -5.22
CA GLU A 21 2.34 -11.74 -4.82
C GLU A 21 1.85 -11.99 -3.38
N ASP A 22 2.19 -11.10 -2.45
CA ASP A 22 1.79 -11.20 -1.04
C ASP A 22 0.29 -10.95 -0.83
N CYS A 23 -0.27 -9.98 -1.56
CA CYS A 23 -1.64 -9.54 -1.36
C CYS A 23 -2.33 -9.19 -2.71
N PRO A 24 -2.54 -10.18 -3.60
CA PRO A 24 -3.15 -9.99 -4.92
C PRO A 24 -4.60 -9.51 -4.86
N ASP A 25 -5.27 -9.70 -3.72
CA ASP A 25 -6.64 -9.23 -3.50
C ASP A 25 -6.73 -7.71 -3.36
N HIS A 26 -5.67 -7.05 -2.87
CA HIS A 26 -5.64 -5.60 -2.66
C HIS A 26 -4.65 -4.87 -3.57
N PHE A 27 -3.61 -5.52 -4.09
CA PHE A 27 -2.66 -4.89 -5.00
C PHE A 27 -2.81 -5.43 -6.44
N GLU A 28 -2.59 -4.56 -7.41
CA GLU A 28 -2.46 -4.91 -8.82
C GLU A 28 -1.33 -4.09 -9.48
N MET A 29 -0.81 -4.58 -10.59
CA MET A 29 0.14 -3.80 -11.41
C MET A 29 -0.66 -2.94 -12.38
N GLY A 30 -0.42 -1.63 -12.35
CA GLY A 30 -1.01 -0.69 -13.29
C GLY A 30 -0.32 -0.70 -14.65
N ASP A 31 -0.94 -0.07 -15.64
CA ASP A 31 -0.39 0.06 -17.00
C ASP A 31 0.94 0.84 -17.07
N ASP A 32 1.20 1.69 -16.07
CA ASP A 32 2.48 2.39 -15.88
C ASP A 32 3.62 1.47 -15.41
N GLY A 33 3.32 0.21 -15.10
CA GLY A 33 4.27 -0.77 -14.61
C GLY A 33 4.58 -0.62 -13.13
N LEU A 34 3.85 0.20 -12.37
CA LEU A 34 3.98 0.30 -10.91
C LEU A 34 2.85 -0.47 -10.22
N SER A 35 3.01 -0.71 -8.93
CA SER A 35 1.95 -1.27 -8.10
C SER A 35 0.87 -0.23 -7.82
N HIS A 36 -0.38 -0.68 -7.80
CA HIS A 36 -1.59 0.09 -7.50
C HIS A 36 -2.42 -0.66 -6.45
N ILE A 37 -3.06 0.08 -5.56
CA ILE A 37 -3.98 -0.48 -4.58
C ILE A 37 -5.42 -0.48 -5.17
N LYS A 38 -6.07 -1.63 -5.16
CA LYS A 38 -7.49 -1.81 -5.54
C LYS A 38 -8.41 -1.07 -4.58
N ASP A 39 -9.48 -0.48 -5.13
CA ASP A 39 -10.45 0.33 -4.38
C ASP A 39 -9.83 1.53 -3.63
N SER A 40 -8.59 1.91 -3.97
CA SER A 40 -7.92 3.07 -3.40
C SER A 40 -8.32 4.35 -4.10
N THR A 41 -8.05 5.46 -3.44
CA THR A 41 -8.20 6.81 -3.99
C THR A 41 -6.84 7.33 -4.39
N ASN A 42 -6.72 7.83 -5.62
CA ASN A 42 -5.49 8.47 -6.04
C ASN A 42 -5.39 9.88 -5.42
N SER A 43 -4.34 10.11 -4.64
CA SER A 43 -4.03 11.39 -4.00
C SER A 43 -2.66 11.87 -4.47
N GLY A 44 -2.66 12.79 -5.44
CA GLY A 44 -1.42 13.42 -5.91
C GLY A 44 -0.45 12.48 -6.64
N GLY A 45 -0.94 11.38 -7.22
CA GLY A 45 -0.10 10.36 -7.86
C GLY A 45 0.20 9.14 -6.98
N ASN A 46 -0.16 9.19 -5.70
CA ASN A 46 -0.04 8.07 -4.76
C ASN A 46 -1.41 7.42 -4.52
N ASP A 47 -1.43 6.14 -4.16
CA ASP A 47 -2.69 5.45 -3.87
C ASP A 47 -2.95 5.41 -2.39
N VAL A 48 -4.15 5.83 -1.98
CA VAL A 48 -4.55 5.89 -0.57
C VAL A 48 -5.79 5.03 -0.36
N LEU A 49 -5.68 4.02 0.51
CA LEU A 49 -6.79 3.13 0.86
C LEU A 49 -7.06 3.20 2.37
N GLU A 50 -8.32 3.38 2.73
CA GLU A 50 -8.75 3.39 4.13
C GLU A 50 -9.46 2.06 4.45
N VAL A 51 -8.87 1.26 5.36
CA VAL A 51 -9.39 -0.05 5.76
C VAL A 51 -9.56 -0.16 7.27
N ASP A 52 -10.52 -0.97 7.71
CA ASP A 52 -10.67 -1.31 9.13
C ASP A 52 -9.64 -2.36 9.58
N ASP A 53 -9.04 -3.12 8.65
CA ASP A 53 -8.05 -4.17 8.91
C ASP A 53 -7.03 -4.24 7.75
N ILE A 54 -5.74 -4.31 8.08
CA ILE A 54 -4.64 -4.33 7.09
C ILE A 54 -4.22 -5.74 6.68
N GLY A 55 -4.65 -6.83 7.34
CA GLY A 55 -4.40 -8.21 6.90
C GLY A 55 -3.10 -8.45 6.11
N CYS A 56 -3.23 -8.89 4.85
CA CYS A 56 -2.10 -9.12 3.94
C CYS A 56 -1.41 -7.85 3.41
N ILE A 57 -2.03 -6.69 3.57
CA ILE A 57 -1.43 -5.40 3.22
C ILE A 57 -0.23 -5.12 4.12
N GLN A 58 -0.27 -5.58 5.38
CA GLN A 58 0.86 -5.49 6.28
C GLN A 58 2.05 -6.31 5.78
N ASP A 59 1.84 -7.59 5.47
CA ASP A 59 2.89 -8.46 4.92
C ASP A 59 3.49 -7.86 3.62
N ALA A 60 2.63 -7.33 2.73
CA ALA A 60 3.07 -6.67 1.50
C ALA A 60 3.93 -5.41 1.76
N ALA A 61 3.62 -4.65 2.83
CA ALA A 61 4.42 -3.49 3.23
C ALA A 61 5.77 -3.91 3.82
N GLU A 62 5.80 -4.93 4.69
CA GLU A 62 7.02 -5.46 5.32
C GLU A 62 7.95 -6.13 4.29
N ASN A 63 7.39 -6.81 3.29
CA ASN A 63 8.15 -7.45 2.21
C ASN A 63 8.59 -6.46 1.13
N CYS A 64 8.12 -5.20 1.15
CA CYS A 64 8.50 -4.22 0.15
C CYS A 64 9.98 -3.81 0.33
N PRO A 65 10.87 -4.12 -0.62
CA PRO A 65 12.32 -3.87 -0.46
C PRO A 65 12.67 -2.37 -0.37
N VAL A 66 11.77 -1.52 -0.86
CA VAL A 66 11.90 -0.06 -0.86
C VAL A 66 10.96 0.63 0.13
N ASN A 67 10.16 -0.14 0.90
CA ASN A 67 9.22 0.39 1.88
C ASN A 67 8.32 1.51 1.33
N CYS A 68 7.83 1.38 0.09
CA CYS A 68 6.98 2.40 -0.54
C CYS A 68 5.50 2.35 -0.09
N ILE A 69 5.15 1.46 0.85
CA ILE A 69 3.80 1.28 1.38
C ILE A 69 3.81 1.75 2.83
N HIS A 70 3.12 2.85 3.11
CA HIS A 70 2.99 3.41 4.45
C HIS A 70 1.64 3.06 5.07
N LEU A 71 1.69 2.59 6.31
CA LEU A 71 0.52 2.23 7.10
C LEU A 71 0.38 3.21 8.27
N TYR A 72 -0.82 3.74 8.46
CA TYR A 72 -1.18 4.68 9.52
C TYR A 72 -2.31 4.07 10.35
N GLU A 73 -2.10 3.85 11.65
CA GLU A 73 -3.13 3.40 12.60
C GLU A 73 -3.60 4.59 13.46
N GLY A 74 -4.82 5.08 13.24
CA GLY A 74 -5.38 6.20 14.03
C GLY A 74 -4.64 7.54 13.91
N ASP A 75 -4.61 8.34 15.00
CA ASP A 75 -3.93 9.66 15.11
C ASP A 75 -2.42 9.51 15.43
N VAL A 76 -1.86 8.31 15.26
CA VAL A 76 -0.50 7.97 15.66
C VAL A 76 0.37 7.83 14.41
N GLU A 77 1.55 8.44 14.46
CA GLU A 77 2.55 8.51 13.38
C GLU A 77 2.82 7.15 12.71
N PRO A 78 3.15 7.13 11.40
CA PRO A 78 3.26 5.90 10.61
C PRO A 78 4.27 4.95 11.25
N GLN A 79 3.78 3.83 11.79
CA GLN A 79 4.67 2.75 12.17
C GLN A 79 5.03 2.01 10.90
N ILE A 80 6.30 2.17 10.50
CA ILE A 80 7.00 1.20 9.68
C ILE A 80 7.14 -0.02 10.60
N ILE A 81 6.16 -0.92 10.51
CA ILE A 81 6.15 -2.20 11.24
C ILE A 81 7.27 -3.06 10.67
#